data_AF-A0A969HI73-F1
#
_entry.id   AF-A0A969HI73-F1
#
_cell.length_a   1.000
_cell.length_b   1.000
_cell.length_c   1.000
_cell.angle_alpha   90.00
_cell.angle_beta   90.00
_cell.angle_gamma   90.00
#
_symmetry.space_group_name_H-M   'P 1'
#
loop_
_entity.id
_entity.type
_entity.pdbx_description
1 polymer ?
#
loop_
_entity_poly.entity_id
_entity_poly.type
_entity_poly.pdbx_seq_one_letter_code
_entity_poly.pdbx_strand_id
1 'polypeptide(L)'
;MNESFANSGVLYRSSGTTFSTARVAYIFPGGNSKANQLVSIGGRLFFVATNGVPNTNNLELWTSDGVPGSPGAATLSQEINNSNGSFPEELTGITLSGVNYLFFSADDSPGATSGSTSPDRELFIKNVTANTPAQKVNLKL
;
A
#
# COMPACT_ATOMS: atom_id res chain seq x y z
N MET A 1 13.56 8.25 29.59
CA MET A 1 12.53 8.48 28.57
C MET A 1 12.24 7.14 27.94
N ASN A 2 11.16 6.52 28.40
CA ASN A 2 10.87 5.11 28.22
C ASN A 2 9.45 5.11 27.65
N GLU A 3 9.38 5.27 26.34
CA GLU A 3 8.12 5.14 25.60
C GLU A 3 8.00 3.66 25.22
N SER A 4 7.09 2.95 25.90
CA SER A 4 6.76 1.57 25.58
C SER A 4 5.95 1.52 24.28
N PHE A 5 6.62 1.32 23.15
CA PHE A 5 5.97 1.08 21.86
C PHE A 5 5.70 -0.42 21.65
N ALA A 6 4.89 -1.02 22.51
CA ALA A 6 4.31 -2.31 22.16
C ALA A 6 3.21 -2.05 21.11
N ASN A 7 3.45 -2.45 19.86
CA ASN A 7 2.48 -2.56 18.75
C ASN A 7 2.20 -1.33 17.86
N SER A 8 3.16 -0.43 17.60
CA SER A 8 3.00 0.53 16.49
C SER A 8 3.74 0.07 15.24
N GLY A 9 3.01 -0.16 14.14
CA GLY A 9 3.59 -0.37 12.82
C GLY A 9 4.23 0.93 12.33
N VAL A 10 5.56 1.02 12.37
CA VAL A 10 6.31 2.22 11.96
C VAL A 10 7.11 1.91 10.71
N LEU A 11 6.99 2.76 9.69
CA LEU A 11 7.79 2.71 8.49
C LEU A 11 9.05 3.57 8.66
N TYR A 12 10.20 2.99 8.35
CA TYR A 12 11.49 3.67 8.35
C TYR A 12 12.09 3.70 6.94
N ARG A 13 12.81 4.78 6.64
CA ARG A 13 13.67 4.90 5.46
C ARG A 13 15.10 5.10 5.93
N SER A 14 16.02 4.37 5.33
CA SER A 14 17.46 4.54 5.52
C SER A 14 18.11 4.88 4.19
N SER A 15 19.13 5.74 4.18
CA SER A 15 19.95 5.99 2.97
C SER A 15 21.10 4.98 2.82
N GLY A 16 21.19 3.98 3.69
CA GLY A 16 22.27 2.98 3.67
C GLY A 16 23.55 3.43 4.40
N THR A 17 23.58 4.63 4.97
CA THR A 17 24.64 5.09 5.89
C THR A 17 24.12 5.04 7.34
N THR A 18 25.01 4.70 8.28
CA THR A 18 24.69 4.46 9.71
C THR A 18 24.02 5.65 10.43
N PHE A 19 23.98 6.84 9.82
CA PHE A 19 23.48 8.08 10.42
C PHE A 19 22.16 8.60 9.83
N SER A 20 21.48 7.83 8.98
CA SER A 20 20.39 8.36 8.13
C SER A 20 19.05 7.60 8.21
N THR A 21 18.85 6.78 9.24
CA THR A 21 17.55 6.13 9.44
C THR A 21 16.56 7.15 10.01
N ALA A 22 15.54 7.48 9.23
CA ALA A 22 14.49 8.41 9.62
C ALA A 22 13.11 7.72 9.59
N ARG A 23 12.29 8.04 10.59
CA ARG A 23 10.89 7.60 10.64
C ARG A 23 10.11 8.29 9.52
N VAL A 24 9.54 7.50 8.62
CA VAL A 24 8.74 8.00 7.49
C VAL A 24 7.30 8.21 7.93
N ALA A 25 6.71 7.20 8.57
CA ALA A 25 5.29 7.20 8.87
C ALA A 25 4.96 6.31 10.07
N TYR A 26 3.94 6.68 10.83
CA TYR A 26 3.14 5.70 11.56
C TYR A 26 2.12 5.14 10.58
N ILE A 27 2.05 3.82 10.45
CA ILE A 27 1.07 3.15 9.59
C ILE A 27 -0.28 3.10 10.33
N PHE A 28 -0.26 2.97 11.68
CA PHE A 28 -1.41 3.25 12.54
C PHE A 28 -0.97 3.40 14.02
N PRO A 29 -1.54 4.33 14.81
CA PRO A 29 -1.39 4.34 16.26
C PRO A 29 -2.35 3.32 16.89
N GLY A 30 -1.85 2.18 17.35
CA GLY A 30 -2.62 1.23 18.19
C GLY A 30 -2.93 -0.15 17.58
N GLY A 31 -2.31 -0.51 16.45
CA GLY A 31 -2.57 -1.80 15.78
C GLY A 31 -1.33 -2.41 15.12
N ASN A 32 -1.41 -3.74 14.91
CA ASN A 32 -0.36 -4.59 14.33
C ASN A 32 -0.26 -4.38 12.81
N SER A 33 0.09 -3.16 12.39
CA SER A 33 0.12 -2.73 10.98
C SER A 33 1.45 -3.10 10.34
N LYS A 34 1.63 -4.37 9.97
CA LYS A 34 2.79 -4.83 9.21
C LYS A 34 2.62 -4.45 7.74
N ALA A 35 3.35 -3.43 7.27
CA ALA A 35 3.44 -3.17 5.84
C ALA A 35 4.08 -4.38 5.13
N ASN A 36 3.49 -4.81 4.03
CA ASN A 36 4.01 -5.86 3.16
C ASN A 36 4.04 -5.40 1.69
N GLN A 37 4.77 -6.14 0.85
CA GLN A 37 4.88 -5.91 -0.59
C GLN A 37 5.26 -4.46 -0.98
N LEU A 38 6.40 -3.99 -0.46
CA LEU A 38 6.88 -2.64 -0.70
C LEU A 38 7.38 -2.49 -2.14
N VAL A 39 6.87 -1.49 -2.86
CA VAL A 39 7.34 -1.11 -4.21
C VAL A 39 7.64 0.39 -4.25
N SER A 40 8.85 0.75 -4.65
CA SER A 40 9.19 2.14 -4.94
C SER A 40 9.17 2.38 -6.45
N ILE A 41 8.36 3.35 -6.89
CA ILE A 41 8.27 3.73 -8.30
C ILE A 41 7.83 5.19 -8.42
N GLY A 42 8.43 5.93 -9.37
CA GLY A 42 8.06 7.34 -9.62
C GLY A 42 8.21 8.27 -8.41
N GLY A 43 9.18 8.02 -7.53
CA GLY A 43 9.41 8.83 -6.32
C GLY A 43 8.43 8.59 -5.17
N ARG A 44 7.57 7.57 -5.27
CA ARG A 44 6.63 7.17 -4.22
C ARG A 44 6.94 5.76 -3.74
N LEU A 45 6.58 5.48 -2.49
CA LEU A 45 6.51 4.13 -1.95
C LEU A 45 5.06 3.68 -1.97
N PHE A 46 4.79 2.50 -2.49
CA PHE A 46 3.52 1.79 -2.38
C PHE A 46 3.72 0.54 -1.53
N PHE A 47 2.71 0.19 -0.75
CA PHE A 47 2.75 -0.98 0.11
C PHE A 47 1.34 -1.40 0.49
N VAL A 48 1.20 -2.62 0.97
CA VAL A 48 -0.05 -3.17 1.46
C VAL A 48 -0.05 -3.09 2.98
N ALA A 49 -1.17 -2.68 3.56
CA ALA A 49 -1.34 -2.54 5.01
C ALA A 49 -2.82 -2.60 5.38
N THR A 50 -3.10 -2.90 6.66
CA THR A 50 -4.48 -2.86 7.17
C THR A 50 -4.99 -1.43 7.25
N ASN A 51 -6.30 -1.21 7.04
CA ASN A 51 -6.88 0.14 7.15
C ASN A 51 -7.20 0.57 8.60
N GLY A 52 -6.89 -0.28 9.58
CA GLY A 52 -7.05 0.01 11.00
C GLY A 52 -8.39 -0.42 11.62
N VAL A 53 -9.31 -1.01 10.85
CA VAL A 53 -10.52 -1.60 11.42
C VAL A 53 -10.14 -2.85 12.24
N PRO A 54 -10.48 -2.91 13.55
CA PRO A 54 -10.16 -4.07 14.38
C PRO A 54 -10.90 -5.33 13.93
N ASN A 55 -10.25 -6.49 14.08
CA ASN A 55 -10.82 -7.81 13.77
C ASN A 55 -11.22 -8.04 12.31
N THR A 56 -10.74 -7.18 11.40
CA THR A 56 -10.86 -7.38 9.94
C THR A 56 -9.48 -7.58 9.34
N ASN A 57 -9.33 -8.58 8.48
CA ASN A 57 -8.10 -8.78 7.70
C ASN A 57 -8.05 -7.83 6.48
N ASN A 58 -8.48 -6.58 6.64
CA ASN A 58 -8.73 -5.69 5.51
C ASN A 58 -7.46 -5.01 5.00
N LEU A 59 -6.84 -5.64 4.02
CA LEU A 59 -5.65 -5.12 3.38
C LEU A 59 -6.04 -4.16 2.26
N GLU A 60 -5.37 -3.00 2.25
CA GLU A 60 -5.55 -1.96 1.24
C GLU A 60 -4.20 -1.50 0.66
N LEU A 61 -4.27 -0.80 -0.46
CA LEU A 61 -3.09 -0.20 -1.11
C LEU A 61 -2.80 1.17 -0.52
N TRP A 62 -1.63 1.31 0.11
CA TRP A 62 -1.15 2.55 0.70
C TRP A 62 -0.02 3.16 -0.11
N THR A 63 0.15 4.48 0.00
CA THR A 63 1.27 5.21 -0.60
C THR A 63 1.89 6.21 0.37
N SER A 64 3.20 6.41 0.25
CA SER A 64 3.93 7.47 0.96
C SER A 64 4.84 8.20 -0.03
N ASP A 65 4.97 9.51 0.15
CA ASP A 65 5.97 10.35 -0.53
C ASP A 65 7.39 10.14 0.03
N GLY A 66 7.53 9.36 1.10
CA GLY A 66 8.79 9.04 1.74
C GLY A 66 9.38 10.19 2.56
N VAL A 67 8.71 11.33 2.72
CA VAL A 67 9.27 12.48 3.46
C VAL A 67 9.18 12.24 4.98
N PRO A 68 10.31 12.09 5.69
CA PRO A 68 10.28 11.83 7.13
C PRO A 68 9.68 13.02 7.89
N GLY A 69 8.76 12.74 8.83
CA GLY A 69 8.29 13.73 9.80
C GLY A 69 7.19 14.70 9.33
N SER A 70 6.71 14.61 8.09
CA SER A 70 5.49 15.31 7.69
C SER A 70 4.25 14.54 8.18
N PRO A 71 3.19 15.18 8.67
CA PRO A 71 1.86 14.57 8.79
C PRO A 71 1.25 14.35 7.39
N GLY A 72 1.90 13.47 6.62
CA GLY A 72 1.52 12.84 5.35
C GLY A 72 1.99 11.37 5.36
N ALA A 73 2.19 10.85 6.57
CA ALA A 73 2.56 9.50 6.91
C ALA A 73 1.55 8.51 6.30
N ALA A 74 1.90 7.88 5.19
CA ALA A 74 1.07 6.86 4.53
C ALA A 74 -0.39 7.29 4.28
N THR A 75 -0.70 7.75 3.08
CA THR A 75 -2.09 7.94 2.67
C THR A 75 -2.59 6.68 1.98
N LEU A 76 -3.88 6.40 2.10
CA LEU A 76 -4.51 5.42 1.25
C LEU A 76 -4.30 5.84 -0.22
N SER A 77 -3.71 4.95 -1.01
CA SER A 77 -3.46 5.18 -2.44
C SER A 77 -4.75 5.08 -3.23
N GLN A 78 -5.61 4.14 -2.82
CA GLN A 78 -6.89 3.85 -3.43
C GLN A 78 -7.73 2.94 -2.54
N GLU A 79 -9.01 3.29 -2.35
CA GLU A 79 -10.06 2.33 -2.02
C GLU A 79 -10.53 1.68 -3.33
N ILE A 80 -10.42 0.36 -3.47
CA ILE A 80 -11.04 -0.39 -4.58
C ILE A 80 -12.38 -0.97 -4.12
N ASN A 81 -12.48 -1.37 -2.84
CA ASN A 81 -13.67 -1.98 -2.26
C ASN A 81 -13.95 -1.43 -0.85
N ASN A 82 -15.07 -0.72 -0.69
CA ASN A 82 -15.32 0.18 0.45
C ASN A 82 -15.76 -0.49 1.77
N SER A 83 -15.88 -1.82 1.85
CA SER A 83 -16.52 -2.48 3.01
C SER A 83 -15.67 -3.52 3.73
N ASN A 84 -14.80 -4.29 3.04
CA ASN A 84 -14.04 -5.39 3.67
C ASN A 84 -12.55 -5.48 3.31
N GLY A 85 -12.03 -4.58 2.46
CA GLY A 85 -10.67 -4.69 1.95
C GLY A 85 -10.64 -5.10 0.47
N SER A 86 -9.70 -4.53 -0.30
CA SER A 86 -9.42 -4.92 -1.68
C SER A 86 -8.37 -6.02 -1.83
N PHE A 87 -7.66 -6.36 -0.74
CA PHE A 87 -6.61 -7.39 -0.71
C PHE A 87 -5.62 -7.31 -1.88
N PRO A 88 -4.91 -6.17 -2.05
CA PRO A 88 -3.90 -6.06 -3.10
C PRO A 88 -2.77 -7.06 -2.87
N GLU A 89 -2.34 -7.75 -3.92
CA GLU A 89 -1.16 -8.62 -3.91
C GLU A 89 -0.31 -8.40 -5.17
N GLU A 90 0.91 -8.94 -5.16
CA GLU A 90 1.80 -8.97 -6.32
C GLU A 90 2.13 -7.58 -6.89
N LEU A 91 2.24 -6.59 -6.01
CA LEU A 91 2.62 -5.22 -6.39
C LEU A 91 3.91 -5.24 -7.22
N THR A 92 3.81 -4.68 -8.43
CA THR A 92 4.91 -4.64 -9.40
C THR A 92 4.97 -3.25 -10.05
N GLY A 93 6.07 -2.53 -9.81
CA GLY A 93 6.33 -1.23 -10.43
C GLY A 93 7.11 -1.39 -11.73
N ILE A 94 6.63 -0.78 -12.82
CA ILE A 94 7.29 -0.82 -14.13
C ILE A 94 7.29 0.59 -14.75
N THR A 95 8.41 0.99 -15.33
CA THR A 95 8.50 2.18 -16.17
C THR A 95 8.46 1.79 -17.64
N LEU A 96 7.45 2.27 -18.37
CA LEU A 96 7.28 2.06 -19.81
C LEU A 96 7.29 3.40 -20.52
N SER A 97 8.23 3.62 -21.45
CA SER A 97 8.35 4.86 -22.22
C SER A 97 8.35 6.14 -21.36
N GLY A 98 9.00 6.09 -20.20
CA GLY A 98 9.06 7.20 -19.24
C GLY A 98 7.83 7.35 -18.33
N VAL A 99 6.81 6.50 -18.50
CA VAL A 99 5.61 6.48 -17.67
C VAL A 99 5.73 5.38 -16.63
N ASN A 100 5.58 5.76 -15.37
CA ASN A 100 5.55 4.86 -14.22
C ASN A 100 4.17 4.25 -14.01
N TYR A 101 4.11 2.93 -13.97
CA TYR A 101 2.92 2.15 -13.67
C TYR A 101 3.13 1.27 -12.44
N LEU A 102 2.07 1.08 -11.68
CA LEU A 102 1.98 0.05 -10.65
C LEU A 102 0.92 -0.96 -11.09
N PHE A 103 1.32 -2.21 -11.19
CA PHE A 103 0.45 -3.36 -11.38
C PHE A 103 0.26 -4.08 -10.07
N PHE A 104 -0.93 -4.63 -9.83
CA PHE A 104 -1.22 -5.47 -8.68
C PHE A 104 -2.51 -6.24 -8.96
N SER A 105 -2.67 -7.39 -8.33
CA SER A 105 -3.94 -8.10 -8.30
C SER A 105 -4.75 -7.62 -7.09
N ALA A 106 -6.07 -7.50 -7.22
CA ALA A 106 -6.96 -7.12 -6.11
C ALA A 106 -8.36 -7.71 -6.34
N ASP A 107 -9.14 -7.78 -5.28
CA ASP A 107 -10.56 -8.16 -5.31
C ASP A 107 -11.41 -6.88 -5.44
N ASP A 108 -12.30 -6.83 -6.44
CA ASP A 108 -13.28 -5.75 -6.67
C ASP A 108 -14.74 -6.14 -6.37
N SER A 109 -14.95 -7.32 -5.76
CA SER A 109 -16.27 -7.82 -5.42
C SER A 109 -16.87 -7.13 -4.16
N PRO A 110 -18.15 -6.75 -4.19
CA PRO A 110 -18.83 -6.25 -3.00
C PRO A 110 -18.87 -7.31 -1.90
N GLY A 111 -18.21 -7.04 -0.76
CA GLY A 111 -18.25 -7.91 0.41
C GLY A 111 -17.19 -9.02 0.42
N ALA A 112 -16.10 -8.90 -0.35
CA ALA A 112 -14.93 -9.78 -0.29
C ALA A 112 -14.62 -10.21 1.16
N THR A 113 -14.58 -11.52 1.43
CA THR A 113 -14.49 -12.05 2.80
C THR A 113 -13.13 -12.59 3.20
N SER A 114 -12.21 -12.86 2.26
CA SER A 114 -10.82 -13.22 2.60
C SER A 114 -9.91 -13.41 1.36
N GLY A 115 -8.89 -12.55 1.23
CA GLY A 115 -7.56 -12.85 0.67
C GLY A 115 -7.43 -13.56 -0.70
N SER A 116 -6.20 -14.01 -1.00
CA SER A 116 -5.71 -14.59 -2.27
C SER A 116 -6.56 -15.69 -2.94
N THR A 117 -7.55 -16.28 -2.26
CA THR A 117 -8.40 -17.36 -2.79
C THR A 117 -9.72 -16.90 -3.39
N SER A 118 -9.99 -15.59 -3.44
CA SER A 118 -11.20 -15.08 -4.08
C SER A 118 -11.19 -15.37 -5.59
N PRO A 119 -12.28 -15.93 -6.15
CA PRO A 119 -12.38 -16.18 -7.60
C PRO A 119 -12.41 -14.87 -8.41
N ASP A 120 -12.72 -13.74 -7.78
CA ASP A 120 -12.87 -12.43 -8.40
C ASP A 120 -11.61 -11.56 -8.25
N ARG A 121 -10.42 -12.17 -8.11
CA ARG A 121 -9.16 -11.40 -8.16
C ARG A 121 -8.81 -11.06 -9.58
N GLU A 122 -8.70 -9.77 -9.88
CA GLU A 122 -8.27 -9.30 -11.19
C GLU A 122 -7.04 -8.42 -11.14
N LEU A 123 -6.43 -8.26 -12.32
CA LEU A 123 -5.28 -7.41 -12.50
C LEU A 123 -5.71 -5.95 -12.61
N PHE A 124 -5.08 -5.08 -11.81
CA PHE A 124 -5.25 -3.64 -11.85
C PHE A 124 -3.95 -2.95 -12.28
N ILE A 125 -4.11 -1.82 -12.97
CA ILE A 125 -3.03 -0.92 -13.36
C ILE A 125 -3.30 0.49 -12.84
N LYS A 126 -2.32 1.11 -12.19
CA LYS A 126 -2.32 2.52 -11.78
C LYS A 126 -1.25 3.29 -12.54
N ASN A 127 -1.62 4.38 -13.22
CA ASN A 127 -0.62 5.30 -13.77
C ASN A 127 -0.12 6.21 -12.64
N VAL A 128 1.09 5.91 -12.15
CA VAL A 128 1.71 6.63 -11.03
C VAL A 128 2.12 8.04 -11.46
N THR A 129 2.58 8.20 -12.71
CA THR A 129 3.03 9.49 -13.25
C THR A 129 1.87 10.49 -13.34
N ALA A 130 0.73 10.03 -13.84
CA ALA A 130 -0.47 10.84 -13.96
C ALA A 130 -1.34 10.83 -12.69
N ASN A 131 -0.93 10.07 -11.66
CA ASN A 131 -1.66 9.88 -10.40
C ASN A 131 -3.15 9.53 -10.60
N THR A 132 -3.45 8.64 -11.56
CA THR A 132 -4.83 8.23 -11.82
C THR A 132 -5.31 7.21 -10.78
N PRO A 133 -6.63 7.02 -10.62
CA PRO A 133 -7.16 5.80 -10.03
C PRO A 133 -6.66 4.57 -10.82
N ALA A 134 -6.48 3.46 -10.12
CA ALA A 134 -6.22 2.17 -10.72
C ALA A 134 -7.45 1.68 -11.49
N GLN A 135 -7.18 1.00 -12.60
CA GLN A 135 -8.17 0.50 -13.53
C GLN A 135 -7.97 -1.00 -13.72
N LYS A 136 -9.07 -1.75 -13.84
CA LYS A 136 -9.05 -3.17 -14.17
C LYS A 136 -8.46 -3.37 -15.56
N VAL A 137 -7.50 -4.27 -15.68
CA VAL A 137 -6.87 -4.64 -16.95
C VAL A 137 -7.77 -5.64 -17.66
N ASN A 138 -8.51 -5.17 -18.66
CA ASN A 138 -9.30 -6.04 -19.53
C ASN A 138 -8.41 -6.62 -20.62
N LEU A 139 -7.89 -7.83 -20.41
CA LEU A 139 -7.28 -8.60 -21.48
C LEU A 139 -8.40 -9.10 -22.40
N LYS A 140 -8.58 -8.43 -23.55
CA LYS A 140 -9.35 -9.01 -24.64
C LYS A 140 -8.48 -10.13 -25.23
N LEU A 141 -8.77 -11.37 -24.86
CA LEU A 141 -8.28 -12.55 -25.58
C LEU A 141 -8.98 -12.66 -26.93
#